data_AF-A0A7S9GQZ0-F1
#
_entry.id   AF-A0A7S9GQZ0-F1
#
_cell.length_a   1.000
_cell.length_b   1.000
_cell.length_c   1.000
_cell.angle_alpha   90.00
_cell.angle_beta   90.00
_cell.angle_gamma   90.00
#
_symmetry.space_group_name_H-M   'P 1'
#
loop_
_entity.id
_entity.type
_entity.pdbx_description
1 polymer ?
#
loop_
_entity_poly.entity_id
_entity_poly.type
_entity_poly.pdbx_seq_one_letter_code
_entity_poly.pdbx_strand_id
1 'polypeptide(L)'
;MSRTSTVIFHLALLILSVSSTGLAEARGGFNPNCHVGRISLCPDCTITVKITVLQDHECRINYGSMGPMHDQKILVGAKHGKYWADNETSTAYRPSKGFVGDDYFETRFFYELFNGKAASTLLKASVEVVPHL
;
A
#
# COMPACT_ATOMS: atom_id res chain seq x y z
N MET A 1 -61.51 -28.69 -31.24
CA MET A 1 -60.81 -27.42 -31.57
C MET A 1 -60.68 -26.64 -30.27
N SER A 2 -59.65 -26.91 -29.48
CA SER A 2 -58.32 -26.26 -29.42
C SER A 2 -58.32 -25.07 -28.45
N ARG A 3 -57.76 -25.33 -27.26
CA ARG A 3 -57.36 -24.40 -26.20
C ARG A 3 -56.22 -23.50 -26.69
N THR A 4 -56.10 -22.28 -26.14
CA THR A 4 -54.79 -21.76 -25.71
C THR A 4 -54.92 -20.57 -24.76
N SER A 5 -54.49 -20.78 -23.51
CA SER A 5 -54.29 -19.77 -22.48
C SER A 5 -53.07 -18.90 -22.78
N THR A 6 -53.22 -17.60 -22.60
CA THR A 6 -52.11 -16.62 -22.63
C THR A 6 -51.51 -16.53 -21.22
N VAL A 7 -50.26 -16.99 -21.06
CA VAL A 7 -49.47 -16.82 -19.83
C VAL A 7 -48.39 -15.78 -20.13
N ILE A 8 -48.51 -14.60 -19.52
CA ILE A 8 -47.53 -13.52 -19.58
C ILE A 8 -46.49 -13.78 -18.50
N PHE A 9 -45.29 -14.20 -18.90
CA PHE A 9 -44.13 -14.38 -18.01
C PHE A 9 -43.34 -13.07 -17.95
N HIS A 10 -43.47 -12.33 -16.85
CA HIS A 10 -42.59 -11.20 -16.54
C HIS A 10 -41.24 -11.74 -16.04
N LEU A 11 -40.25 -11.74 -16.93
CA LEU A 11 -38.87 -12.10 -16.63
C LEU A 11 -38.23 -10.95 -15.84
N ALA A 12 -38.25 -11.03 -14.51
CA ALA A 12 -37.56 -10.10 -13.63
C ALA A 12 -36.03 -10.35 -13.72
N LEU A 13 -35.36 -9.42 -14.40
CA LEU A 13 -33.92 -9.33 -14.57
C LEU A 13 -33.28 -8.91 -13.24
N LEU A 14 -32.77 -9.88 -12.47
CA LEU A 14 -32.03 -9.62 -11.23
C LEU A 14 -30.53 -9.73 -11.53
N ILE A 15 -29.95 -8.62 -12.01
CA ILE A 15 -28.51 -8.47 -12.18
C ILE A 15 -27.91 -8.23 -10.79
N LEU A 16 -27.33 -9.28 -10.20
CA LEU A 16 -26.45 -9.15 -9.04
C LEU A 16 -25.17 -8.45 -9.47
N SER A 17 -25.13 -7.13 -9.33
CA SER A 17 -23.89 -6.36 -9.42
C SER A 17 -23.05 -6.65 -8.18
N VAL A 18 -22.14 -7.62 -8.29
CA VAL A 18 -21.11 -7.86 -7.28
C VAL A 18 -20.15 -6.68 -7.35
N SER A 19 -20.33 -5.70 -6.45
CA SER A 19 -19.39 -4.59 -6.28
C SER A 19 -18.11 -5.14 -5.68
N SER A 20 -17.17 -5.56 -6.53
CA SER A 20 -15.80 -5.81 -6.09
C SER A 20 -15.21 -4.48 -5.64
N THR A 21 -15.23 -4.21 -4.34
CA THR A 21 -14.39 -3.17 -3.74
C THR A 21 -12.94 -3.63 -3.88
N GLY A 22 -12.35 -3.33 -5.04
CA GLY A 22 -10.95 -3.60 -5.31
C GLY A 22 -10.11 -2.80 -4.34
N LEU A 23 -9.48 -3.49 -3.38
CA LEU A 23 -8.47 -2.90 -2.52
C LEU A 23 -7.28 -2.49 -3.40
N ALA A 24 -6.84 -1.23 -3.29
CA ALA A 24 -5.60 -0.80 -3.92
C ALA A 24 -4.42 -1.62 -3.38
N GLU A 25 -3.71 -2.29 -4.28
CA GLU A 25 -2.43 -2.95 -4.00
C GLU A 25 -1.30 -2.01 -4.41
N ALA A 26 -0.48 -1.55 -3.46
CA ALA A 26 0.84 -1.07 -3.79
C ALA A 26 1.72 -2.31 -4.06
N ARG A 27 2.01 -2.57 -5.34
CA ARG A 27 3.03 -3.57 -5.70
C ARG A 27 4.39 -2.90 -5.58
N GLY A 28 5.07 -3.14 -4.46
CA GLY A 28 6.49 -2.82 -4.38
C GLY A 28 7.19 -3.50 -5.55
N GLY A 29 7.77 -2.71 -6.46
CA GLY A 29 8.59 -3.24 -7.54
C GLY A 29 9.69 -4.13 -6.96
N PHE A 30 10.15 -5.11 -7.75
CA PHE A 30 11.26 -5.97 -7.32
C PHE A 30 12.47 -5.11 -6.95
N ASN A 31 12.89 -5.17 -5.69
CA ASN A 31 14.11 -4.54 -5.21
C ASN A 31 15.05 -5.66 -4.73
N PRO A 32 16.21 -5.88 -5.39
CA PRO A 32 17.12 -6.95 -4.98
C PRO A 32 17.74 -6.71 -3.59
N ASN A 33 17.69 -5.47 -3.08
CA ASN A 33 18.30 -5.09 -1.81
C ASN A 33 17.35 -5.23 -0.61
N CYS A 34 16.07 -5.48 -0.85
CA CYS A 34 15.12 -5.61 0.25
C CYS A 34 13.85 -6.38 -0.12
N HIS A 35 13.25 -6.98 0.90
CA HIS A 35 11.92 -7.54 0.85
C HIS A 35 10.95 -6.63 1.60
N VAL A 36 9.94 -6.11 0.90
CA VAL A 36 8.89 -5.28 1.48
C VAL A 36 7.62 -6.13 1.55
N GLY A 37 7.09 -6.31 2.76
CA GLY A 37 5.77 -6.93 2.92
C GLY A 37 4.69 -6.18 2.12
N ARG A 38 3.57 -6.83 1.82
CA ARG A 38 2.49 -6.20 1.06
C ARG A 38 1.97 -4.94 1.79
N ILE A 39 1.89 -3.83 1.05
CA ILE A 39 1.35 -2.56 1.53
C ILE A 39 0.03 -2.31 0.80
N SER A 40 -1.04 -2.11 1.56
CA SER A 40 -2.36 -1.75 1.04
C SER A 40 -2.83 -0.50 1.78
N LEU A 41 -2.83 0.64 1.08
CA LEU A 41 -3.30 1.90 1.64
C LEU A 41 -4.83 1.82 1.83
N CYS A 42 -5.30 2.18 3.02
CA CYS A 42 -6.72 2.23 3.35
C CYS A 42 -7.13 3.56 4.00
N PRO A 43 -8.34 4.06 3.72
CA PRO A 43 -8.76 5.37 4.22
C PRO A 43 -8.85 5.37 5.74
N ASP A 44 -8.15 6.33 6.35
CA ASP A 44 -8.13 6.62 7.79
C ASP A 44 -7.73 5.43 8.67
N CYS A 45 -6.91 4.52 8.12
CA CYS A 45 -6.44 3.33 8.81
C CYS A 45 -4.97 3.45 9.24
N THR A 46 -4.54 2.53 10.10
CA THR A 46 -3.12 2.26 10.38
C THR A 46 -2.76 0.89 9.84
N ILE A 47 -1.68 0.81 9.09
CA ILE A 47 -1.12 -0.45 8.58
C ILE A 47 0.28 -0.65 9.16
N THR A 48 0.61 -1.90 9.44
CA THR A 48 1.94 -2.30 9.89
C THR A 48 2.58 -3.18 8.83
N VAL A 49 3.82 -2.87 8.45
CA VAL A 49 4.58 -3.65 7.47
C VAL A 49 5.91 -4.11 8.07
N LYS A 50 6.33 -5.32 7.72
CA LYS A 50 7.70 -5.78 7.95
C LYS A 50 8.53 -5.58 6.68
N ILE A 51 9.72 -5.01 6.83
CA ILE A 51 10.67 -4.78 5.75
C ILE A 51 11.98 -5.44 6.15
N THR A 52 12.55 -6.25 5.26
CA THR A 52 13.90 -6.80 5.43
C THR A 52 14.83 -6.12 4.45
N VAL A 53 15.93 -5.54 4.94
CA VAL A 53 16.86 -4.73 4.12
C VAL A 53 18.27 -5.29 4.24
N LEU A 54 18.97 -5.42 3.11
CA LEU A 54 20.39 -5.77 3.13
C LEU A 54 21.21 -4.62 3.72
N GLN A 55 22.12 -4.94 4.63
CA GLN A 55 23.09 -4.01 5.21
C GLN A 55 23.80 -3.21 4.11
N ASP A 56 24.05 -1.93 4.38
CA ASP A 56 24.71 -0.96 3.49
C ASP A 56 23.99 -0.65 2.15
N HIS A 57 22.82 -1.24 1.90
CA HIS A 57 22.05 -1.03 0.68
C HIS A 57 20.80 -0.18 0.89
N GLU A 58 20.40 0.55 -0.16
CA GLU A 58 19.17 1.32 -0.18
C GLU A 58 17.98 0.44 -0.58
N CYS A 59 16.91 0.52 0.19
CA CYS A 59 15.60 -0.07 -0.09
C CYS A 59 14.64 1.02 -0.57
N ARG A 60 14.41 1.09 -1.88
CA ARG A 60 13.34 1.89 -2.48
C ARG A 60 12.01 1.17 -2.41
N ILE A 61 10.97 1.93 -2.10
CA ILE A 61 9.59 1.47 -1.94
C ILE A 61 8.70 2.40 -2.76
N ASN A 62 8.03 1.83 -3.76
CA ASN A 62 7.04 2.53 -4.57
C ASN A 62 5.64 2.23 -4.04
N TYR A 63 4.80 3.26 -4.00
CA TYR A 63 3.43 3.21 -3.55
C TYR A 63 2.47 3.52 -4.70
N GLY A 64 1.28 2.94 -4.60
CA GLY A 64 0.15 3.29 -5.43
C GLY A 64 -1.07 3.47 -4.56
N SER A 65 -1.98 4.34 -4.99
CA SER A 65 -3.28 4.54 -4.36
C SER A 65 -4.38 4.48 -5.42
N MET A 66 -5.64 4.58 -5.00
CA MET A 66 -6.79 4.63 -5.93
C MET A 66 -6.89 5.96 -6.69
N GLY A 67 -6.18 7.00 -6.25
CA GLY A 67 -6.17 8.31 -6.88
C GLY A 67 -4.81 8.97 -6.78
N PRO A 68 -4.74 10.28 -7.07
CA PRO A 68 -3.54 11.07 -6.86
C PRO A 68 -3.00 10.92 -5.43
N MET A 69 -1.69 10.69 -5.34
CA MET A 69 -0.96 10.76 -4.07
C MET A 69 -0.42 12.17 -3.89
N HIS A 70 -0.39 12.61 -2.64
CA HIS A 70 0.13 13.92 -2.23
C HIS A 70 1.40 13.73 -1.38
N ASP A 71 1.99 14.85 -0.97
CA ASP A 71 3.14 14.86 -0.07
C ASP A 71 2.95 13.96 1.14
N GLN A 72 4.00 13.23 1.48
CA GLN A 72 4.02 12.32 2.63
C GLN A 72 4.55 13.04 3.85
N LYS A 73 4.03 12.69 5.04
CA LYS A 73 4.52 13.23 6.31
C LYS A 73 5.19 12.15 7.13
N ILE A 74 6.51 12.27 7.29
CA ILE A 74 7.29 11.42 8.20
C ILE A 74 6.98 11.88 9.63
N LEU A 75 6.44 10.97 10.44
CA LEU A 75 6.06 11.24 11.83
C LEU A 75 7.16 10.77 12.80
N VAL A 76 7.77 9.64 12.49
CA VAL A 76 8.89 9.07 13.24
C VAL A 76 9.97 8.67 12.25
N GLY A 77 11.15 9.28 12.38
CA GLY A 77 12.31 8.91 11.58
C GLY A 77 12.99 7.64 12.09
N ALA A 78 13.64 6.92 11.18
CA ALA A 78 14.51 5.79 11.49
C ALA A 78 15.63 6.20 12.47
N LYS A 79 15.89 5.36 13.48
CA LYS A 79 16.94 5.60 14.47
C LYS A 79 18.30 5.12 13.98
N HIS A 80 18.32 4.02 13.22
CA HIS A 80 19.55 3.36 12.77
C HIS A 80 19.74 3.45 11.25
N GLY A 81 19.10 4.41 10.61
CA GLY A 81 19.21 4.66 9.19
C GLY A 81 18.59 6.01 8.81
N LYS A 82 18.34 6.19 7.52
CA LYS A 82 17.63 7.33 6.98
C LYS A 82 16.43 6.83 6.20
N TYR A 83 15.25 7.35 6.51
CA TYR A 83 14.05 7.18 5.71
C TYR A 83 13.65 8.53 5.12
N TRP A 84 13.31 8.58 3.84
CA TRP A 84 12.88 9.82 3.16
C TRP A 84 11.93 9.53 1.99
N ALA A 85 11.19 10.55 1.58
CA ALA A 85 10.41 10.54 0.34
C ALA A 85 11.25 11.10 -0.82
N ASP A 86 11.36 10.34 -1.91
CA ASP A 86 11.95 10.84 -3.16
C ASP A 86 10.93 11.70 -3.93
N ASN A 87 9.64 11.32 -3.85
CA ASN A 87 8.47 12.03 -4.37
C ASN A 87 7.19 11.51 -3.69
N GLU A 88 6.01 11.92 -4.16
CA GLU A 88 4.70 11.58 -3.59
C GLU A 88 4.41 10.07 -3.61
N THR A 89 5.00 9.33 -4.55
CA THR A 89 4.77 7.89 -4.79
C THR A 89 5.97 7.00 -4.48
N SER A 90 7.13 7.56 -4.12
CA SER A 90 8.37 6.82 -3.91
C SER A 90 9.07 7.26 -2.63
N THR A 91 9.53 6.28 -1.84
CA THR A 91 10.36 6.51 -0.66
C THR A 91 11.57 5.60 -0.67
N ALA A 92 12.55 5.93 0.16
CA ALA A 92 13.70 5.10 0.36
C ALA A 92 14.07 5.01 1.85
N TYR A 93 14.54 3.83 2.23
CA TYR A 93 15.23 3.58 3.49
C TYR A 93 16.66 3.14 3.20
N ARG A 94 17.63 3.70 3.93
CA ARG A 94 19.00 3.23 3.93
C ARG A 94 19.51 3.08 5.37
N PRO A 95 19.96 1.89 5.79
CA PRO A 95 20.54 1.71 7.12
C PRO A 95 21.86 2.47 7.23
N SER A 96 22.23 2.81 8.47
CA SER A 96 23.55 3.36 8.76
C SER A 96 24.63 2.35 8.38
N LYS A 97 25.80 2.85 8.00
CA LYS A 97 26.91 2.00 7.56
C LYS A 97 27.23 0.94 8.63
N GLY A 98 27.24 -0.33 8.24
CA GLY A 98 27.57 -1.44 9.12
C GLY A 98 26.46 -1.83 10.11
N PHE A 99 25.29 -1.20 10.09
CA PHE A 99 24.19 -1.55 11.00
C PHE A 99 23.53 -2.89 10.60
N VAL A 100 23.25 -3.72 11.61
CA VAL A 100 22.46 -4.97 11.52
C VAL A 100 21.57 -5.00 12.75
N GLY A 101 20.31 -5.38 12.57
CA GLY A 101 19.31 -5.42 13.63
C GLY A 101 18.04 -4.65 13.28
N ASP A 102 17.27 -4.28 14.30
CA ASP A 102 15.94 -3.70 14.12
C ASP A 102 15.96 -2.16 14.04
N ASP A 103 15.11 -1.63 13.18
CA ASP A 103 14.83 -0.20 13.05
C ASP A 103 13.33 0.03 12.83
N TYR A 104 12.91 1.30 12.94
CA TYR A 104 11.50 1.65 12.95
C TYR A 104 11.25 3.04 12.39
N PHE A 105 10.18 3.20 11.61
CA PHE A 105 9.69 4.51 11.20
C PHE A 105 8.17 4.55 11.03
N GLU A 106 7.62 5.75 11.09
CA GLU A 106 6.20 6.02 10.83
C GLU A 106 6.03 7.12 9.79
N THR A 107 5.15 6.89 8.83
CA THR A 107 4.81 7.84 7.76
C THR A 107 3.33 7.88 7.54
N ARG A 108 2.78 9.09 7.40
CA ARG A 108 1.40 9.30 6.95
C ARG A 108 1.38 9.62 5.46
N PHE A 109 0.65 8.80 4.71
CA PHE A 109 0.33 9.04 3.31
C PHE A 109 -0.96 9.84 3.21
N PHE A 110 -1.02 10.78 2.27
CA PHE A 110 -2.21 11.52 1.90
C PHE A 110 -2.50 11.26 0.42
N TYR A 111 -3.77 11.00 0.10
CA TYR A 111 -4.18 10.66 -1.26
C TYR A 111 -5.69 10.88 -1.43
N GLU A 112 -6.16 10.77 -2.67
CA GLU A 112 -7.58 10.85 -3.01
C GLU A 112 -8.17 9.48 -3.33
N LEU A 113 -9.43 9.28 -2.98
CA LEU A 113 -10.23 8.14 -3.42
C LEU A 113 -10.83 8.43 -4.80
N PHE A 114 -11.39 7.42 -5.47
CA PHE A 114 -12.02 7.57 -6.79
C PHE A 114 -13.14 8.63 -6.85
N ASN A 115 -13.74 8.98 -5.72
CA ASN A 115 -14.77 10.03 -5.61
C ASN A 115 -14.18 11.43 -5.33
N GLY A 116 -12.86 11.60 -5.40
CA GLY A 116 -12.16 12.85 -5.10
C GLY A 116 -12.08 13.19 -3.62
N LYS A 117 -12.58 12.32 -2.72
CA LYS A 117 -12.48 12.55 -1.28
C LYS A 117 -11.04 12.33 -0.82
N ALA A 118 -10.50 13.27 -0.07
CA ALA A 118 -9.22 13.12 0.61
C ALA A 118 -9.26 11.96 1.63
N ALA A 119 -8.17 11.22 1.71
CA ALA A 119 -7.96 10.11 2.63
C ALA A 119 -6.51 10.11 3.12
N SER A 120 -6.26 9.41 4.23
CA SER A 120 -4.91 9.20 4.73
C SER A 120 -4.70 7.79 5.27
N THR A 121 -3.46 7.29 5.22
CA THR A 121 -3.07 6.03 5.87
C THR A 121 -1.83 6.28 6.72
N LEU A 122 -1.84 5.80 7.96
CA LEU A 122 -0.64 5.73 8.78
C LEU A 122 0.07 4.40 8.53
N LEU A 123 1.31 4.44 8.02
CA LEU A 123 2.20 3.30 7.92
C LEU A 123 3.11 3.25 9.15
N LYS A 124 3.17 2.08 9.79
CA LYS A 124 4.17 1.73 10.81
C LYS A 124 5.08 0.66 10.22
N ALA A 125 6.35 0.96 9.99
CA ALA A 125 7.29 0.03 9.40
C ALA A 125 8.24 -0.53 10.45
N SER A 126 8.24 -1.85 10.61
CA SER A 126 9.28 -2.59 11.33
C SER A 126 10.33 -3.03 10.33
N VAL A 127 11.57 -2.58 10.51
CA VAL A 127 12.67 -2.90 9.60
C VAL A 127 13.62 -3.87 10.29
N GLU A 128 13.97 -4.95 9.60
CA GLU A 128 15.04 -5.86 9.97
C GLU A 128 16.19 -5.71 8.97
N VAL A 129 17.34 -5.22 9.44
CA VAL A 129 18.54 -5.07 8.61
C VAL A 129 19.40 -6.31 8.78
N VAL A 130 19.66 -7.02 7.68
CA VAL A 130 20.38 -8.30 7.66
C VAL A 130 21.75 -8.17 6.99
N PRO A 131 22.75 -8.99 7.37
CA PRO A 131 24.09 -8.94 6.76
C PRO A 131 24.06 -9.17 5.25
N HIS A 132 24.97 -8.49 4.54
CA HIS A 132 25.31 -8.82 3.15
C HIS A 132 26.45 -9.85 3.18
N LEU A 133 26.15 -11.10 2.82
CA LEU A 133 27.10 -12.22 2.83
C LEU A 133 28.02 -12.20 1.60
#